data_AF-A0A6G9HKR6-F1
#
_entry.id   AF-A0A6G9HKR6-F1
#
_cell.length_a   1.000
_cell.length_b   1.000
_cell.length_c   1.000
_cell.angle_alpha   90.00
_cell.angle_beta   90.00
_cell.angle_gamma   90.00
#
_symmetry.space_group_name_H-M   'P 1'
#
loop_
_entity.id
_entity.type
_entity.pdbx_description
1 polymer ?
#
loop_
_entity_poly.entity_id
_entity_poly.type
_entity_poly.pdbx_seq_one_letter_code
_entity_poly.pdbx_strand_id
1 'polypeptide(L)'
;MKKWQIPRFINTDKAPAYGRALALLDKAPAYGRALALLKREGRCPSDVEHRQIKYRNNVIECDHGKLKRIIGATLGFKSMKTAYATIKGIEVMRALRKGQASAFYYGDPLGEMRLVSRVFEM
;
A
#
# COMPACT_ATOMS: atom_id res chain seq x y z
N MET A 1 -8.67 9.72 -12.40
CA MET A 1 -7.67 9.26 -11.42
C MET A 1 -6.72 10.39 -11.09
N LYS A 2 -6.29 10.57 -9.84
CA LYS A 2 -5.35 11.65 -9.46
C LYS A 2 -3.94 11.30 -9.95
N LYS A 3 -3.18 12.28 -10.47
CA LYS A 3 -1.82 12.08 -11.03
C LYS A 3 -0.84 11.37 -10.08
N TRP A 4 -1.02 11.52 -8.77
CA TRP A 4 -0.20 10.89 -7.73
C TRP A 4 -0.54 9.42 -7.45
N GLN A 5 -1.66 8.90 -7.96
CA GLN A 5 -2.05 7.50 -7.78
C GLN A 5 -1.40 6.57 -8.81
N ILE A 6 -0.77 7.11 -9.86
CA ILE A 6 -0.16 6.30 -10.92
C ILE A 6 1.35 6.23 -10.68
N PRO A 7 1.88 5.07 -10.26
CA PRO A 7 3.29 4.94 -9.91
C PRO A 7 4.15 4.89 -11.18
N ARG A 8 5.31 5.58 -11.17
CA ARG A 8 6.32 5.45 -12.23
C ARG A 8 6.98 4.07 -12.28
N PHE A 9 6.97 3.35 -11.16
CA PHE A 9 7.59 2.02 -11.03
C PHE A 9 6.62 1.08 -10.32
N ILE A 10 6.41 -0.11 -10.88
CA ILE A 10 5.67 -1.20 -10.23
C ILE A 10 6.66 -2.30 -9.88
N ASN A 11 6.73 -2.66 -8.59
CA ASN A 11 7.59 -3.75 -8.14
C ASN A 11 6.79 -5.05 -7.95
N THR A 12 7.17 -6.02 -8.78
CA THR A 12 6.88 -7.45 -8.76
C THR A 12 7.51 -8.26 -7.63
N ASP A 13 6.81 -9.26 -7.07
CA ASP A 13 7.55 -10.44 -6.59
C ASP A 13 8.21 -11.19 -7.74
N LYS A 14 9.42 -11.69 -7.46
CA LYS A 14 10.15 -12.52 -8.42
C LYS A 14 9.51 -13.91 -8.42
N ALA A 15 8.84 -14.24 -9.52
CA ALA A 15 8.37 -15.60 -9.74
C ALA A 15 9.60 -16.54 -9.84
N PRO A 16 9.58 -17.71 -9.19
CA PRO A 16 10.65 -18.68 -9.35
C PRO A 16 10.75 -19.10 -10.82
N ALA A 17 11.96 -19.05 -11.39
CA ALA A 17 12.24 -19.47 -12.76
C ALA A 17 12.24 -21.00 -12.93
N TYR A 18 12.00 -21.74 -11.84
CA TYR A 18 12.04 -23.20 -11.83
C TYR A 18 10.67 -23.72 -12.27
N GLY A 19 10.61 -24.28 -13.48
CA GLY A 19 9.42 -24.96 -13.99
C GLY A 19 8.99 -26.07 -13.05
N ARG A 20 7.92 -25.85 -12.29
CA ARG A 20 7.01 -26.89 -11.80
C ARG A 20 5.76 -26.22 -11.27
N ALA A 21 4.63 -26.79 -11.68
CA ALA A 21 3.25 -26.37 -11.41
C ALA A 21 2.83 -26.39 -9.92
N LEU A 22 3.76 -26.22 -8.97
CA LEU A 22 3.51 -26.20 -7.52
C LEU A 22 3.67 -24.81 -6.87
N ALA A 23 3.95 -23.75 -7.64
CA ALA A 23 4.04 -22.37 -7.13
C ALA A 23 2.68 -21.64 -7.13
N LEU A 24 1.57 -22.35 -6.93
CA LEU A 24 0.23 -21.93 -7.36
C LEU A 24 -0.55 -20.94 -6.46
N LEU A 25 0.02 -20.31 -5.44
CA LEU A 25 -0.69 -19.24 -4.72
C LEU A 25 0.10 -17.96 -4.43
N ASP A 26 1.41 -18.04 -4.18
CA ASP A 26 2.13 -16.87 -3.64
C ASP A 26 3.07 -16.16 -4.63
N LYS A 27 3.36 -16.73 -5.80
CA LYS A 27 4.39 -16.18 -6.70
C LYS A 27 3.93 -16.19 -8.16
N ALA A 28 3.10 -15.22 -8.53
CA ALA A 28 2.48 -15.20 -9.85
C ALA A 28 3.43 -14.72 -10.96
N PRO A 29 3.86 -15.59 -11.91
CA PRO A 29 4.51 -15.16 -13.16
C PRO A 29 3.56 -14.33 -14.06
N ALA A 30 2.28 -14.21 -13.69
CA ALA A 30 1.24 -13.52 -14.43
C ALA A 30 1.39 -11.98 -14.45
N TYR A 31 2.16 -11.38 -13.53
CA TYR A 31 2.23 -9.92 -13.40
C TYR A 31 2.78 -9.22 -14.64
N GLY A 32 3.79 -9.79 -15.32
CA GLY A 32 4.33 -9.21 -16.55
C GLY A 32 3.29 -9.17 -17.67
N ARG A 33 2.54 -10.28 -17.84
CA ARG A 33 1.46 -10.38 -18.83
C ARG A 33 0.29 -9.47 -18.50
N ALA A 34 -0.11 -9.40 -17.23
CA ALA A 34 -1.16 -8.51 -16.76
C ALA A 34 -0.80 -7.04 -16.99
N LEU A 35 0.44 -6.63 -16.70
CA LEU A 35 0.91 -5.27 -16.95
C LEU A 35 0.91 -4.92 -18.44
N ALA A 36 1.33 -5.84 -19.31
CA ALA A 36 1.28 -5.65 -20.75
C ALA A 36 -0.16 -5.46 -21.27
N LEU A 37 -1.12 -6.24 -20.74
CA LEU A 37 -2.54 -6.09 -21.06
C LEU A 37 -3.10 -4.75 -20.57
N LEU A 38 -2.77 -4.34 -19.34
CA LEU A 38 -3.20 -3.05 -18.79
C LEU A 38 -2.64 -1.86 -19.55
N LYS A 39 -1.41 -1.96 -20.07
CA LYS A 39 -0.83 -0.95 -20.98
C LYS A 39 -1.56 -0.90 -22.31
N ARG A 40 -1.89 -2.07 -22.89
CA ARG A 40 -2.65 -2.17 -24.14
C ARG A 40 -4.07 -1.61 -24.01
N GLU A 41 -4.71 -1.83 -22.87
CA GLU A 41 -6.04 -1.30 -22.56
C GLU A 41 -6.04 0.19 -22.19
N GLY A 42 -4.87 0.86 -22.17
CA GLY A 42 -4.75 2.26 -21.78
C GLY A 42 -5.01 2.53 -20.28
N ARG A 43 -5.11 1.49 -19.46
CA ARG A 43 -5.37 1.56 -18.02
C ARG A 43 -4.11 1.78 -17.19
N CYS A 44 -2.94 1.54 -17.78
CA CYS A 44 -1.63 1.80 -17.20
C CYS A 44 -0.80 2.62 -18.19
N PRO A 45 -0.16 3.72 -17.77
CA PRO A 45 0.71 4.48 -18.67
C PRO A 45 1.87 3.64 -19.23
N SER A 46 2.24 3.92 -20.48
CA SER A 46 3.29 3.18 -21.18
C SER A 46 4.66 3.34 -20.53
N ASP A 47 4.91 4.47 -19.88
CA ASP A 47 6.15 4.85 -19.17
C ASP A 47 6.33 4.15 -17.81
N VAL A 48 5.32 3.43 -17.31
CA VAL A 48 5.47 2.68 -16.04
C VAL A 48 6.45 1.53 -16.22
N GLU A 49 7.55 1.58 -15.47
CA GLU A 49 8.55 0.51 -15.46
C GLU A 49 8.14 -0.64 -14.51
N HIS A 50 8.32 -1.88 -14.95
CA HIS A 50 8.17 -3.07 -14.12
C HIS A 50 9.53 -3.51 -13.58
N ARG A 51 9.63 -3.70 -12.26
CA ARG A 51 10.84 -4.13 -11.56
C ARG A 51 10.55 -5.36 -10.70
N GLN A 52 11.55 -6.21 -10.45
CA GLN A 52 11.45 -7.37 -9.55
C GLN A 52 12.59 -7.34 -8.53
N ILE A 53 12.57 -6.32 -7.67
CA ILE A 53 13.65 -6.08 -6.71
C ILE A 53 13.26 -6.63 -5.34
N LYS A 54 14.00 -7.64 -4.87
CA LYS A 54 13.73 -8.35 -3.61
C LYS A 54 13.71 -7.43 -2.39
N TYR A 55 14.71 -6.55 -2.23
CA TYR A 55 14.77 -5.70 -1.03
C TYR A 55 13.59 -4.73 -0.92
N ARG A 56 12.98 -4.32 -2.05
CA ARG A 56 11.78 -3.47 -2.05
C ARG A 56 10.56 -4.24 -1.55
N ASN A 57 10.47 -5.54 -1.86
CA ASN A 57 9.43 -6.41 -1.32
C ASN A 57 9.63 -6.66 0.17
N ASN A 58 10.87 -6.84 0.63
CA ASN A 58 11.15 -6.99 2.07
C ASN A 58 10.63 -5.81 2.90
N VAL A 59 10.66 -4.58 2.38
CA VAL A 59 10.11 -3.40 3.08
C VAL A 59 8.58 -3.50 3.21
N ILE A 60 7.90 -3.90 2.14
CA ILE A 60 6.43 -4.09 2.12
C ILE A 60 6.05 -5.23 3.06
N GLU A 61 6.73 -6.38 2.96
CA GLU A 61 6.53 -7.55 3.82
C GLU A 61 6.76 -7.21 5.30
N CYS A 62 7.81 -6.44 5.61
CA CYS A 62 8.08 -6.00 6.97
C CYS A 62 6.96 -5.10 7.52
N ASP A 63 6.46 -4.16 6.72
CA ASP A 63 5.38 -3.28 7.13
C ASP A 63 4.07 -4.03 7.35
N HIS A 64 3.76 -4.96 6.44
CA HIS A 64 2.65 -5.90 6.60
C HIS A 64 2.80 -6.74 7.87
N GLY A 65 4.00 -7.25 8.18
CA GLY A 65 4.27 -7.99 9.41
C GLY A 65 3.97 -7.17 10.67
N LYS A 66 4.37 -5.89 10.68
CA LYS A 66 4.05 -4.97 11.78
C LYS A 66 2.55 -4.72 11.90
N LEU A 67 1.84 -4.54 10.78
CA LEU A 67 0.39 -4.33 10.78
C LEU A 67 -0.33 -5.59 11.28
N LYS A 68 0.03 -6.78 10.77
CA LYS A 68 -0.51 -8.07 11.23
C LYS A 68 -0.27 -8.29 12.71
N ARG A 69 0.88 -7.88 13.26
CA ARG A 69 1.16 -7.99 14.70
C ARG A 69 0.21 -7.12 15.54
N ILE A 70 -0.04 -5.88 15.11
CA ILE A 70 -0.99 -4.98 15.79
C ILE A 70 -2.40 -5.56 15.72
N ILE A 71 -2.83 -5.99 14.53
CA ILE A 71 -4.18 -6.55 14.32
C ILE A 71 -4.35 -7.86 15.07
N GLY A 72 -3.36 -8.75 15.06
CA GLY A 72 -3.43 -10.04 15.75
C GLY A 72 -3.47 -9.92 17.28
N ALA A 73 -2.95 -8.83 17.85
CA ALA A 73 -3.10 -8.52 19.27
C ALA A 73 -4.50 -7.97 19.62
N THR A 74 -5.24 -7.46 18.63
CA THR A 74 -6.66 -7.12 18.79
C THR A 74 -7.51 -8.36 18.49
N LEU A 75 -8.69 -8.52 19.10
CA LEU A 75 -9.62 -9.66 18.90
C LEU A 75 -10.22 -9.76 17.47
N GLY A 76 -9.52 -9.23 16.46
CA GLY A 76 -10.00 -9.04 15.10
C GLY A 76 -10.96 -7.87 14.95
N PHE A 77 -11.37 -7.61 13.71
CA PHE A 77 -12.37 -6.60 13.38
C PHE A 77 -13.76 -7.22 13.34
N LYS A 78 -14.73 -6.61 14.03
CA LYS A 78 -16.12 -7.11 14.07
C LYS A 78 -16.91 -6.78 12.80
N SER A 79 -16.45 -5.82 11.98
CA SER A 79 -17.08 -5.42 10.72
C SER A 79 -16.09 -4.75 9.77
N MET A 80 -16.38 -4.72 8.47
CA MET A 80 -15.49 -4.04 7.51
C MET A 80 -15.39 -2.52 7.74
N LYS A 81 -16.46 -1.89 8.23
CA LYS A 81 -16.44 -0.47 8.60
C LYS A 81 -15.41 -0.20 9.71
N THR A 82 -15.39 -1.05 10.74
CA THR A 82 -14.41 -0.93 11.85
C THR A 82 -13.00 -1.30 11.41
N ALA A 83 -12.83 -2.30 10.53
CA ALA A 83 -11.55 -2.64 9.94
C ALA A 83 -10.94 -1.45 9.18
N TYR A 84 -11.73 -0.83 8.29
CA TYR A 84 -11.28 0.29 7.48
C TYR A 84 -10.88 1.50 8.33
N ALA A 85 -11.73 1.88 9.30
CA ALA A 85 -11.44 2.99 10.21
C ALA A 85 -10.17 2.72 11.05
N THR A 86 -9.99 1.49 11.53
CA THR A 86 -8.83 1.13 12.36
C THR A 86 -7.54 1.11 11.55
N ILE A 87 -7.52 0.49 10.36
CA ILE A 87 -6.35 0.47 9.48
C ILE A 87 -5.96 1.90 9.10
N LYS A 88 -6.93 2.71 8.69
CA LYS A 88 -6.73 4.14 8.37
C LYS A 88 -6.17 4.91 9.57
N GLY A 89 -6.70 4.69 10.77
CA GLY A 89 -6.17 5.28 12.01
C GLY A 89 -4.72 4.87 12.31
N ILE A 90 -4.37 3.60 12.12
CA ILE A 90 -2.99 3.10 12.31
C ILE A 90 -2.03 3.78 11.32
N GLU A 91 -2.41 3.93 10.05
CA GLU A 91 -1.61 4.62 9.04
C GLU A 91 -1.38 6.08 9.41
N VAL A 92 -2.43 6.79 9.84
CA VAL A 92 -2.36 8.19 10.27
C VAL A 92 -1.41 8.31 11.44
N MET A 93 -1.61 7.54 12.51
CA MET A 93 -0.73 7.57 13.69
C MET A 93 0.74 7.30 13.34
N ARG A 94 1.01 6.41 12.37
CA ARG A 94 2.37 6.18 11.87
C ARG A 94 2.93 7.37 11.09
N ALA A 95 2.12 8.01 10.24
CA ALA A 95 2.52 9.20 9.50
C ALA A 95 2.81 10.39 10.44
N LEU A 96 1.99 10.56 11.49
CA LEU A 96 2.19 11.55 12.54
C LEU A 96 3.50 11.33 13.28
N ARG A 97 3.77 10.10 13.76
CA ARG A 97 5.03 9.76 14.44
C ARG A 97 6.27 9.94 13.56
N LYS A 98 6.13 9.81 12.24
CA LYS A 98 7.21 10.05 11.27
C LYS A 98 7.41 11.53 10.93
N GLY A 99 6.59 12.44 11.48
CA GLY A 99 6.64 13.86 11.17
C GLY A 99 6.15 14.21 9.76
N GLN A 100 5.48 13.28 9.06
CA GLN A 100 4.95 13.51 7.71
C GLN A 100 3.82 14.53 7.69
N ALA A 101 3.24 14.82 8.86
CA ALA A 101 2.25 15.85 9.06
C ALA A 101 2.79 17.12 9.73
N SER A 102 4.12 17.29 9.83
CA SER A 102 4.76 18.51 10.38
C SER A 102 4.22 19.81 9.75
N ALA A 103 3.88 19.78 8.45
CA ALA A 103 3.25 20.90 7.75
C ALA A 103 1.86 21.29 8.28
N PHE A 104 1.17 20.40 9.01
CA PHE A 104 -0.15 20.64 9.61
C PHE A 104 -0.06 21.07 11.08
N TYR A 105 1.13 21.01 11.70
CA TYR A 105 1.34 21.19 13.15
C TYR A 105 1.92 22.55 13.56
N TYR A 106 2.09 23.51 12.64
CA TYR A 106 2.62 24.84 12.98
C TYR A 106 1.60 25.67 13.79
N GLY A 107 1.40 25.31 15.06
CA GLY A 107 0.70 26.09 16.08
C GLY A 107 -0.79 26.34 15.84
N ASP A 108 -1.42 25.70 14.84
CA ASP A 108 -2.80 25.97 14.44
C ASP A 108 -3.72 24.78 14.75
N PRO A 109 -4.64 24.89 15.74
CA PRO A 109 -5.68 23.90 15.99
C PRO A 109 -6.54 23.58 14.75
N LEU A 110 -6.66 24.51 13.80
CA LEU A 110 -7.34 24.27 12.52
C LEU A 110 -6.55 23.31 11.62
N GLY A 111 -5.22 23.24 11.76
CA GLY A 111 -4.36 22.31 11.03
C GLY A 111 -4.62 20.85 11.43
N GLU A 112 -4.77 20.59 12.72
CA GLU A 112 -5.16 19.29 13.26
C GLU A 112 -6.57 18.90 12.84
N MET A 113 -7.54 19.84 12.95
CA MET A 113 -8.92 19.61 12.52
C MET A 113 -9.01 19.31 11.02
N ARG A 114 -8.26 20.03 10.17
CA ARG A 114 -8.18 19.78 8.73
C ARG A 114 -7.55 18.43 8.42
N LEU A 115 -6.55 17.99 9.18
CA LEU A 115 -5.95 16.67 9.02
C LEU A 115 -6.99 15.58 9.31
N VAL A 116 -7.71 15.69 10.44
CA VAL A 116 -8.74 14.72 10.84
C VAL A 116 -9.90 14.70 9.83
N SER A 117 -10.45 15.86 9.47
CA SER A 117 -11.53 15.99 8.48
C SER A 117 -11.11 15.42 7.11
N ARG A 118 -9.89 15.71 6.65
CA ARG A 118 -9.36 15.17 5.38
C ARG A 118 -9.16 13.66 5.41
N VAL A 119 -8.72 13.11 6.54
CA VAL A 119 -8.42 11.68 6.68
C VAL A 119 -9.70 10.87 6.79
N PHE A 120 -10.60 11.30 7.67
CA PHE A 120 -11.80 10.56 8.03
C PHE A 120 -13.05 10.98 7.24
N GLU A 121 -12.92 11.95 6.33
CA GLU A 121 -14.02 12.47 5.50
C GLU A 121 -15.19 12.94 6.38
N MET A 122 -14.84 13.67 7.45
CA MET A 122 -15.76 14.23 8.45
C MET A 122 -16.00 15.71 8.24
#